data_AF-A0A0C2BRT1-F1
#
_entry.id   AF-A0A0C2BRT1-F1
#
_cell.length_a   1.000
_cell.length_b   1.000
_cell.length_c   1.000
_cell.angle_alpha   90.00
_cell.angle_beta   90.00
_cell.angle_gamma   90.00
#
_symmetry.space_group_name_H-M   'P 1'
#
loop_
_entity.id
_entity.type
_entity.pdbx_description
1 polymer ?
#
loop_
_entity_poly.entity_id
_entity_poly.type
_entity_poly.pdbx_seq_one_letter_code
_entity_poly.pdbx_strand_id
1 'polypeptide(L)'
;METLGALEHELAKLLTTSTQEELEKNRKELSGFRNLFSRFLRAKTHVDWTKIEPLPEGAIRGYKHLEHPSNDEVIASMLNKLVVVKLNGGLGTSMGCKGPKSVIPVRNELTFLDLTLQQIQTLNKTYGVDVPLVLMNSFNTEEDTKKVLKKYANVKVSVHTFCQSQYPRVNRETLMPIAKSLDDADVEW
;
A
#
# COMPACT_ATOMS: atom_id res chain seq x y z
N MET A 1 -6.97 -21.90 -21.40
CA MET A 1 -8.08 -22.10 -20.43
C MET A 1 -7.71 -23.13 -19.38
N GLU A 2 -7.00 -24.20 -19.75
CA GLU A 2 -6.54 -25.25 -18.83
C GLU A 2 -5.65 -24.74 -17.68
N THR A 3 -4.65 -23.88 -17.95
CA THR A 3 -3.78 -23.32 -16.89
C THR A 3 -4.55 -22.50 -15.84
N LEU A 4 -5.56 -21.74 -16.27
CA LEU A 4 -6.40 -20.97 -15.34
C LEU A 4 -7.27 -21.92 -14.49
N GLY A 5 -7.82 -22.97 -15.09
CA GLY A 5 -8.58 -23.98 -14.36
C GLY A 5 -7.73 -24.75 -13.34
N ALA A 6 -6.49 -25.09 -13.70
CA ALA A 6 -5.54 -25.70 -12.78
C ALA A 6 -5.21 -24.76 -11.60
N LEU A 7 -4.96 -23.47 -11.89
CA LEU A 7 -4.75 -22.48 -10.84
C LEU A 7 -5.97 -22.36 -9.91
N GLU A 8 -7.17 -22.27 -10.46
CA GLU A 8 -8.42 -22.17 -9.68
C GLU A 8 -8.60 -23.37 -8.74
N HIS A 9 -8.21 -24.58 -9.20
CA HIS A 9 -8.22 -25.77 -8.37
C HIS A 9 -7.24 -25.68 -7.20
N GLU A 10 -6.01 -25.22 -7.43
CA GLU A 10 -5.02 -25.02 -6.36
C GLU A 10 -5.41 -23.89 -5.39
N LEU A 11 -5.99 -22.79 -5.89
CA LEU A 11 -6.51 -21.73 -5.04
C LEU A 11 -7.69 -22.21 -4.17
N ALA A 12 -8.54 -23.08 -4.70
CA ALA A 12 -9.62 -23.70 -3.93
C ALA A 12 -9.06 -24.58 -2.81
N LYS A 13 -7.99 -25.35 -3.06
CA LYS A 13 -7.30 -26.12 -2.02
C LYS A 13 -6.72 -25.20 -0.96
N LEU A 14 -6.02 -24.14 -1.33
CA LEU A 14 -5.49 -23.16 -0.39
C LEU A 14 -6.59 -22.58 0.50
N LEU A 15 -7.74 -22.23 -0.07
CA LEU A 15 -8.85 -21.68 0.71
C LEU A 15 -9.38 -22.66 1.78
N THR A 16 -9.23 -23.98 1.59
CA THR A 16 -9.63 -24.98 2.60
C THR A 16 -8.77 -24.95 3.86
N THR A 17 -7.55 -24.40 3.79
CA THR A 17 -6.67 -24.26 4.95
C THR A 17 -6.92 -22.96 5.72
N SER A 18 -7.84 -22.11 5.27
CA SER A 18 -8.14 -20.84 5.95
C SER A 18 -8.86 -21.08 7.27
N THR A 19 -8.52 -20.30 8.28
CA THR A 19 -9.33 -20.18 9.50
C THR A 19 -10.72 -19.60 9.19
N GLN A 20 -11.71 -19.90 10.04
CA GLN A 20 -13.08 -19.40 9.88
C GLN A 20 -13.17 -17.87 9.98
N GLU A 21 -12.30 -17.25 10.78
CA GLU A 21 -12.23 -15.80 10.98
C GLU A 21 -11.72 -15.07 9.73
N GLU A 22 -10.73 -15.65 9.04
CA GLU A 22 -10.10 -15.02 7.88
C GLU A 22 -10.68 -15.47 6.53
N LEU A 23 -11.60 -16.44 6.53
CA LEU A 23 -12.14 -17.06 5.33
C LEU A 23 -12.67 -16.05 4.30
N GLU A 24 -13.40 -15.04 4.74
CA GLU A 24 -13.97 -14.03 3.83
C GLU A 24 -12.90 -13.10 3.25
N LYS A 25 -11.93 -12.69 4.07
CA LYS A 25 -10.77 -11.90 3.64
C LYS A 25 -9.97 -12.69 2.59
N ASN A 26 -9.61 -13.93 2.92
CA ASN A 26 -8.81 -14.79 2.05
C ASN A 26 -9.54 -15.09 0.74
N ARG A 27 -10.85 -15.36 0.78
CA ARG A 27 -11.68 -15.52 -0.42
C ARG A 27 -11.61 -14.30 -1.34
N LYS A 28 -11.71 -13.08 -0.78
CA LYS A 28 -11.62 -11.83 -1.53
C LYS A 28 -10.24 -11.64 -2.15
N GLU A 29 -9.18 -11.90 -1.39
CA GLU A 29 -7.80 -11.79 -1.87
C GLU A 29 -7.50 -12.77 -3.00
N LEU A 30 -7.83 -14.06 -2.83
CA LEU A 30 -7.62 -15.07 -3.86
C LEU A 30 -8.47 -14.82 -5.12
N SER A 31 -9.67 -14.27 -4.97
CA SER A 31 -10.49 -13.83 -6.11
C SER A 31 -9.82 -12.69 -6.89
N GLY A 32 -9.27 -11.69 -6.19
CA GLY A 32 -8.48 -10.61 -6.79
C GLY A 32 -7.24 -11.14 -7.52
N PHE A 33 -6.52 -12.07 -6.91
CA PHE A 33 -5.36 -12.73 -7.50
C PHE A 33 -5.72 -13.51 -8.77
N ARG A 34 -6.80 -14.31 -8.74
CA ARG A 34 -7.32 -15.03 -9.91
C ARG A 34 -7.66 -14.08 -11.07
N ASN A 35 -8.26 -12.93 -10.78
CA ASN A 35 -8.55 -11.92 -11.79
C ASN A 35 -7.27 -11.32 -12.39
N LEU A 36 -6.26 -11.05 -11.57
CA LEU A 36 -4.95 -10.58 -12.04
C LEU A 36 -4.26 -11.62 -12.90
N PHE A 37 -4.26 -12.89 -12.50
CA PHE A 37 -3.63 -13.98 -13.24
C PHE A 37 -4.33 -14.24 -14.59
N SER A 38 -5.67 -14.19 -14.61
CA SER A 38 -6.45 -14.29 -15.85
C SER A 38 -6.10 -13.16 -16.83
N ARG A 39 -5.91 -11.93 -16.32
CA ARG A 39 -5.42 -10.80 -17.13
C ARG A 39 -3.98 -11.03 -17.60
N PHE A 40 -3.10 -11.56 -16.76
CA PHE A 40 -1.72 -11.88 -17.12
C PHE A 40 -1.67 -12.87 -18.30
N LEU A 41 -2.47 -13.95 -18.28
CA LEU A 41 -2.52 -14.92 -19.39
C LEU A 41 -3.04 -14.34 -20.71
N ARG A 42 -3.85 -13.28 -20.65
CA ARG A 42 -4.48 -12.64 -21.83
C ARG A 42 -3.73 -11.40 -22.30
N ALA A 43 -2.89 -10.81 -21.45
CA ALA A 43 -2.27 -9.52 -21.69
C ALA A 43 -1.26 -9.60 -22.83
N LYS A 44 -1.32 -8.63 -23.74
CA LYS A 44 -0.23 -8.39 -24.69
C LYS A 44 0.92 -7.76 -23.92
N THR A 45 2.10 -8.35 -24.03
CA THR A 45 3.32 -7.92 -23.33
C THR A 45 4.00 -6.70 -23.95
N HIS A 46 3.47 -6.18 -25.05
CA HIS A 46 4.09 -5.14 -25.85
C HIS A 46 3.14 -3.97 -26.08
N VAL A 47 3.70 -2.77 -25.99
CA VAL A 47 3.04 -1.54 -26.40
C VAL A 47 3.27 -1.34 -27.89
N ASP A 48 2.22 -0.99 -28.62
CA ASP A 48 2.32 -0.61 -30.02
C ASP A 48 2.91 0.79 -30.13
N TRP A 49 4.21 0.88 -30.41
CA TRP A 49 4.95 2.15 -30.44
C TRP A 49 4.39 3.15 -31.45
N THR A 50 3.74 2.66 -32.51
CA THR A 50 3.13 3.51 -33.55
C THR A 50 1.92 4.29 -33.07
N LYS A 51 1.33 3.89 -31.94
CA LYS A 51 0.16 4.53 -31.30
C LYS A 51 0.54 5.47 -30.16
N ILE A 52 1.83 5.63 -29.87
CA ILE A 52 2.28 6.56 -28.85
C ILE A 52 2.29 7.95 -29.46
N GLU A 53 1.47 8.83 -28.89
CA GLU A 53 1.36 10.23 -29.29
C GLU A 53 1.79 11.14 -28.13
N PRO A 54 2.35 12.32 -28.44
CA PRO A 54 2.57 13.34 -27.41
C PRO A 54 1.26 13.67 -26.69
N LEU A 55 1.35 13.96 -25.40
CA LEU A 55 0.19 14.42 -24.65
C LEU A 55 -0.37 15.71 -25.26
N PRO A 56 -1.69 15.89 -25.29
CA PRO A 56 -2.29 17.10 -25.81
C PRO A 56 -1.84 18.31 -24.98
N GLU A 57 -1.82 19.48 -25.63
CA GLU A 57 -1.46 20.72 -24.97
C GLU A 57 -2.37 20.97 -23.75
N GLY A 58 -1.77 21.31 -22.61
CA GLY A 58 -2.49 21.51 -21.35
C GLY A 58 -2.79 20.23 -20.54
N ALA A 59 -2.49 19.03 -21.05
CA ALA A 59 -2.67 17.78 -20.29
C ALA A 59 -1.83 17.74 -19.00
N ILE A 60 -0.65 18.37 -19.02
CA ILE A 60 0.21 18.56 -17.85
C ILE A 60 0.30 20.05 -17.58
N ARG A 61 -0.20 20.48 -16.42
CA ARG A 61 -0.07 21.87 -15.95
C ARG A 61 1.22 22.03 -15.15
N GLY A 62 2.03 23.01 -15.54
CA GLY A 62 3.22 23.37 -14.77
C GLY A 62 2.84 23.94 -13.40
N TYR A 63 3.60 23.56 -12.35
CA TYR A 63 3.33 23.97 -10.96
C TYR A 63 3.21 25.49 -10.79
N LYS A 64 4.02 26.28 -11.52
CA LYS A 64 4.01 27.75 -11.48
C LYS A 64 2.70 28.40 -11.96
N HIS A 65 1.86 27.64 -12.67
CA HIS A 65 0.57 28.09 -13.20
C HIS A 65 -0.62 27.63 -12.34
N LEU A 66 -0.35 27.05 -11.18
CA LEU A 66 -1.39 26.70 -10.21
C LEU A 66 -1.65 27.91 -9.33
N GLU A 67 -2.93 28.19 -9.07
CA GLU A 67 -3.32 29.23 -8.14
C GLU A 67 -3.02 28.80 -6.70
N HIS A 68 -2.54 29.74 -5.89
CA HIS A 68 -2.26 29.49 -4.48
C HIS A 68 -3.38 30.10 -3.63
N PRO A 69 -4.05 29.32 -2.77
CA PRO A 69 -5.02 29.89 -1.85
C PRO A 69 -4.27 30.79 -0.85
N SER A 70 -4.75 32.02 -0.67
CA SER A 70 -4.16 33.01 0.24
C SER A 70 -4.96 33.23 1.53
N ASN A 71 -6.18 32.69 1.59
CA ASN A 71 -7.07 32.83 2.74
C ASN A 71 -7.05 31.54 3.56
N ASP A 72 -6.68 31.66 4.84
CA ASP A 72 -6.61 30.55 5.80
C ASP A 72 -7.93 29.80 5.95
N GLU A 73 -9.09 30.47 5.85
CA GLU A 73 -10.40 29.81 5.92
C GLU A 73 -10.65 28.89 4.71
N VAL A 74 -10.23 29.34 3.52
CA VAL A 74 -10.32 28.55 2.29
C VAL A 74 -9.37 27.36 2.38
N ILE A 75 -8.13 27.58 2.86
CA ILE A 75 -7.15 26.51 3.06
C ILE A 75 -7.69 25.48 4.04
N ALA A 76 -8.22 25.90 5.19
CA ALA A 76 -8.80 25.01 6.19
C ALA A 76 -9.96 24.18 5.61
N SER A 77 -10.85 24.80 4.84
CA SER A 77 -11.96 24.10 4.17
C SER A 77 -11.47 23.02 3.18
N MET A 78 -10.39 23.29 2.44
CA MET A 78 -9.78 22.32 1.53
C MET A 78 -9.09 21.18 2.30
N LEU A 79 -8.36 21.51 3.37
CA LEU A 79 -7.66 20.53 4.20
C LEU A 79 -8.62 19.59 4.92
N ASN A 80 -9.79 20.06 5.36
CA ASN A 80 -10.81 19.19 5.98
C ASN A 80 -11.41 18.16 4.99
N LYS A 81 -11.14 18.28 3.68
CA LYS A 81 -11.52 17.29 2.66
C LYS A 81 -10.34 16.39 2.25
N LEU A 82 -9.15 16.63 2.79
CA LEU A 82 -7.91 15.96 2.42
C LEU A 82 -7.60 14.80 3.37
N VAL A 83 -7.06 13.71 2.80
CA VAL A 83 -6.45 12.61 3.54
C VAL A 83 -5.03 12.42 3.03
N VAL A 84 -4.05 12.25 3.93
CA VAL A 84 -2.66 11.97 3.56
C VAL A 84 -2.42 10.47 3.63
N VAL A 85 -2.10 9.84 2.50
CA VAL A 85 -1.75 8.41 2.45
C VAL A 85 -0.26 8.22 2.25
N LYS A 86 0.38 7.34 3.03
CA LYS A 86 1.77 6.92 2.87
C LYS A 86 1.85 5.41 2.62
N LEU A 87 2.61 5.03 1.59
CA LEU A 87 2.90 3.63 1.28
C LEU A 87 4.01 3.13 2.21
N ASN A 88 3.66 2.25 3.14
CA ASN A 88 4.51 1.76 4.23
C ASN A 88 4.71 0.22 4.18
N GLY A 89 4.56 -0.38 3.00
CA GLY A 89 4.84 -1.80 2.79
C GLY A 89 6.32 -2.16 2.64
N GLY A 90 7.19 -1.16 2.46
CA GLY A 90 8.61 -1.37 2.19
C GLY A 90 9.44 -1.72 3.42
N LEU A 91 10.28 -2.74 3.30
CA LEU A 91 11.27 -3.11 4.31
C LEU A 91 12.59 -2.34 4.11
N GLY A 92 13.32 -2.16 5.21
CA GLY A 92 14.65 -1.56 5.23
C GLY A 92 15.80 -2.47 4.78
N THR A 93 15.52 -3.63 4.21
CA THR A 93 16.50 -4.70 3.94
C THR A 93 17.63 -4.26 3.02
N SER A 94 17.33 -3.43 2.01
CA SER A 94 18.35 -2.88 1.10
C SER A 94 19.34 -1.95 1.81
N MET A 95 19.02 -1.48 3.01
CA MET A 95 19.87 -0.62 3.85
C MET A 95 20.44 -1.36 5.06
N GLY A 96 20.32 -2.70 5.10
CA GLY A 96 20.81 -3.53 6.20
C GLY A 96 19.96 -3.49 7.47
N CYS A 97 18.80 -2.83 7.45
CA CYS A 97 17.91 -2.75 8.61
C CYS A 97 16.81 -3.83 8.53
N LYS A 98 16.47 -4.40 9.69
CA LYS A 98 15.28 -5.26 9.84
C LYS A 98 14.09 -4.38 10.23
N GLY A 99 12.94 -4.59 9.57
CA GLY A 99 11.69 -3.87 9.86
C GLY A 99 11.29 -2.83 8.80
N PRO A 100 10.20 -2.08 9.07
CA PRO A 100 9.65 -1.10 8.13
C PRO A 100 10.64 0.04 7.86
N LYS A 101 10.78 0.43 6.59
CA LYS A 101 11.68 1.51 6.18
C LYS A 101 11.33 2.86 6.82
N SER A 102 10.07 3.06 7.17
CA SER A 102 9.57 4.30 7.80
C SER A 102 10.12 4.55 9.21
N VAL A 103 10.57 3.51 9.91
CA VAL A 103 11.07 3.57 11.30
C VAL A 103 12.59 3.80 11.36
N ILE A 104 13.23 3.95 10.20
CA ILE A 104 14.68 4.14 10.15
C ILE A 104 15.00 5.60 10.45
N PRO A 105 15.95 5.89 11.36
CA PRO A 105 16.37 7.26 11.66
C PRO A 105 17.03 7.89 10.44
N VAL A 106 16.65 9.13 10.16
CA VAL A 106 17.07 9.89 8.96
C VAL A 106 17.89 11.11 9.35
N ARG A 107 17.39 11.89 10.31
CA ARG A 107 18.03 13.14 10.71
C ARG A 107 17.73 13.42 12.18
N ASN A 108 18.77 13.71 12.96
CA ASN A 108 18.65 14.03 14.38
C ASN A 108 17.85 12.97 15.14
N GLU A 109 18.10 11.68 14.87
CA GLU A 109 17.35 10.53 15.40
C GLU A 109 15.85 10.47 15.02
N LEU A 110 15.35 11.39 14.19
CA LEU A 110 13.97 11.36 13.69
C LEU A 110 13.86 10.38 12.53
N THR A 111 12.85 9.52 12.59
CA THR A 111 12.49 8.58 11.52
C THR A 111 11.67 9.27 10.42
N PHE A 112 11.48 8.60 9.28
CA PHE A 112 10.57 9.12 8.24
C PHE A 112 9.13 9.31 8.74
N LEU A 113 8.69 8.40 9.62
CA LEU A 113 7.37 8.48 10.24
C LEU A 113 7.28 9.71 11.16
N ASP A 114 8.32 9.96 11.97
CA ASP A 114 8.38 11.16 12.83
C ASP A 114 8.26 12.44 12.02
N LEU A 115 9.04 12.56 10.95
CA LEU A 115 9.03 13.74 10.09
C LEU A 115 7.65 13.95 9.43
N THR A 116 7.00 12.87 9.02
CA THR A 116 5.65 12.94 8.43
C THR A 116 4.61 13.38 9.45
N LEU A 117 4.66 12.82 10.66
CA LEU A 117 3.75 13.21 11.75
C LEU A 117 3.97 14.66 12.15
N GLN A 118 5.22 15.13 12.23
CA GLN A 118 5.53 16.52 12.53
C GLN A 118 4.98 17.48 11.45
N GLN A 119 5.13 17.13 10.16
CA GLN A 119 4.57 17.93 9.06
C GLN A 119 3.06 18.09 9.18
N ILE A 120 2.33 17.00 9.42
CA ILE A 120 0.87 17.02 9.54
C ILE A 120 0.44 17.72 10.83
N GLN A 121 1.16 17.50 11.94
CA GLN A 121 0.88 18.18 13.19
C GLN A 121 1.05 19.70 13.07
N THR A 122 2.11 20.16 12.40
CA THR A 122 2.31 21.58 12.10
C THR A 122 1.17 22.10 11.22
N LEU A 123 0.80 21.37 10.18
CA LEU A 123 -0.32 21.74 9.29
C LEU A 123 -1.65 21.89 10.06
N ASN A 124 -2.00 20.90 10.87
CA ASN A 124 -3.20 20.87 11.69
C ASN A 124 -3.21 22.02 12.71
N LYS A 125 -2.08 22.29 13.35
CA LYS A 125 -1.94 23.39 14.31
C LYS A 125 -2.03 24.77 13.64
N THR A 126 -1.42 24.94 12.46
CA THR A 126 -1.40 26.22 11.75
C THR A 126 -2.79 26.61 11.25
N TYR A 127 -3.53 25.67 10.66
CA TYR A 127 -4.84 25.96 10.04
C TYR A 127 -6.04 25.56 10.90
N GLY A 128 -5.83 25.03 12.10
CA GLY A 128 -6.91 24.62 13.01
C GLY A 128 -7.77 23.46 12.46
N VAL A 129 -7.16 22.54 11.73
CA VAL A 129 -7.81 21.40 11.07
C VAL A 129 -7.33 20.07 11.64
N ASP A 130 -7.98 18.97 11.26
CA ASP A 130 -7.58 17.60 11.63
C ASP A 130 -7.41 16.72 10.39
N VAL A 131 -6.29 16.91 9.67
CA VAL A 131 -5.95 16.07 8.51
C VAL A 131 -5.47 14.70 8.99
N PRO A 132 -6.12 13.60 8.58
CA PRO A 132 -5.70 12.26 8.98
C PRO A 132 -4.53 11.75 8.13
N LEU A 133 -3.64 11.00 8.78
CA LEU A 133 -2.58 10.21 8.16
C LEU A 133 -3.02 8.75 8.03
N VAL A 134 -2.95 8.18 6.84
CA VAL A 134 -3.22 6.76 6.57
C VAL A 134 -1.94 6.08 6.13
N LEU A 135 -1.54 5.03 6.85
CA LEU A 135 -0.40 4.18 6.50
C LEU A 135 -0.91 2.89 5.83
N MET A 136 -0.53 2.70 4.57
CA MET A 136 -0.75 1.44 3.85
C MET A 136 0.41 0.48 4.13
N ASN A 137 0.21 -0.45 5.04
CA ASN A 137 1.22 -1.42 5.44
C ASN A 137 1.21 -2.67 4.54
N SER A 138 2.17 -3.55 4.76
CA SER A 138 2.19 -4.92 4.24
C SER A 138 2.10 -5.91 5.39
N PHE A 139 1.84 -7.18 5.09
CA PHE A 139 1.92 -8.26 6.07
C PHE A 139 3.29 -8.31 6.77
N ASN A 140 4.36 -7.87 6.11
CA ASN A 140 5.71 -7.80 6.70
C ASN A 140 5.94 -6.58 7.60
N THR A 141 5.08 -5.55 7.53
CA THR A 141 5.30 -4.27 8.23
C THR A 141 4.19 -3.91 9.20
N GLU A 142 3.04 -4.56 9.14
CA GLU A 142 1.84 -4.24 9.92
C GLU A 142 2.08 -4.32 11.43
N GLU A 143 2.62 -5.45 11.92
CA GLU A 143 2.82 -5.64 13.37
C GLU A 143 3.83 -4.65 13.95
N ASP A 144 4.96 -4.47 13.26
CA ASP A 144 6.01 -3.56 13.70
C ASP A 144 5.55 -2.12 13.65
N THR A 145 4.79 -1.73 12.62
CA THR A 145 4.19 -0.39 12.54
C THR A 145 3.20 -0.18 13.68
N LYS A 146 2.33 -1.14 13.99
CA LYS A 146 1.39 -1.06 15.14
C LYS A 146 2.12 -0.91 16.48
N LYS A 147 3.23 -1.62 16.69
CA LYS A 147 4.05 -1.49 17.90
C LYS A 147 4.64 -0.08 18.02
N VAL A 148 5.16 0.46 16.91
CA VAL A 148 5.76 1.80 16.85
C VAL A 148 4.70 2.90 17.06
N LEU A 149 3.49 2.73 16.51
CA LEU A 149 2.41 3.70 16.66
C LEU A 149 1.99 3.95 18.12
N LYS A 150 2.18 2.98 19.02
CA LYS A 150 1.94 3.16 20.46
C LYS A 150 2.76 4.30 21.06
N LYS A 151 3.95 4.60 20.51
CA LYS A 151 4.79 5.71 20.95
C LYS A 151 4.19 7.09 20.64
N TYR A 152 3.30 7.16 19.65
CA TYR A 152 2.71 8.41 19.15
C TYR A 152 1.27 8.63 19.63
N ALA A 153 0.79 7.86 20.61
CA ALA A 153 -0.58 7.98 21.13
C ALA A 153 -0.93 9.39 21.64
N ASN A 154 0.07 10.18 22.04
CA ASN A 154 -0.10 11.55 22.54
C ASN A 154 0.07 12.62 21.44
N VAL A 155 0.39 12.24 20.21
CA VAL A 155 0.53 13.17 19.08
C VAL A 155 -0.86 13.54 18.57
N LYS A 156 -1.12 14.83 18.40
CA LYS A 156 -2.41 15.37 17.91
C LYS A 156 -2.55 15.21 16.39
N VAL A 157 -2.50 13.98 15.91
CA VAL A 157 -2.73 13.61 14.51
C VAL A 157 -3.51 12.31 14.49
N SER A 158 -4.64 12.25 13.79
CA SER A 158 -5.35 10.99 13.59
C SER A 158 -4.54 10.09 12.65
N VAL A 159 -4.09 8.94 13.15
CA VAL A 159 -3.33 7.96 12.36
C VAL A 159 -4.16 6.70 12.19
N HIS A 160 -4.40 6.33 10.93
CA HIS A 160 -5.08 5.09 10.54
C HIS A 160 -4.10 4.17 9.83
N THR A 161 -4.29 2.86 9.99
CA THR A 161 -3.50 1.84 9.28
C THR A 161 -4.42 0.85 8.58
N PHE A 162 -4.00 0.39 7.41
CA PHE A 162 -4.59 -0.78 6.79
C PHE A 162 -3.49 -1.61 6.12
N CYS A 163 -3.70 -2.92 6.08
CA CYS A 163 -2.80 -3.84 5.40
C CYS A 163 -3.25 -4.02 3.95
N GLN A 164 -2.31 -3.98 3.00
CA GLN A 164 -2.58 -4.36 1.61
C GLN A 164 -2.82 -5.88 1.49
N SER A 165 -3.36 -6.31 0.35
CA SER A 165 -3.58 -7.74 0.05
C SER A 165 -2.29 -8.55 0.03
N GLN A 166 -2.38 -9.84 0.36
CA GLN A 166 -1.28 -10.79 0.34
C GLN A 166 -1.58 -11.89 -0.68
N TYR A 167 -0.82 -11.92 -1.77
CA TYR A 167 -1.02 -12.88 -2.85
C TYR A 167 0.05 -13.97 -2.82
N PRO A 168 -0.30 -15.22 -3.15
CA PRO A 168 0.69 -16.29 -3.17
C PRO A 168 1.67 -16.09 -4.33
N ARG A 169 2.96 -16.36 -4.09
CA ARG A 169 3.93 -16.42 -5.18
C ARG A 169 3.61 -17.57 -6.12
N VAL A 170 4.03 -17.42 -7.36
CA VAL A 170 3.82 -18.41 -8.42
C VAL A 170 5.16 -18.99 -8.83
N ASN A 171 5.24 -20.32 -8.92
CA ASN A 171 6.41 -20.99 -9.47
C ASN A 171 6.52 -20.67 -10.98
N ARG A 172 7.71 -20.29 -11.42
CA ARG A 172 7.95 -19.86 -12.80
C ARG A 172 7.68 -20.96 -13.84
N GLU A 173 8.00 -22.21 -13.52
CA GLU A 173 7.90 -23.34 -14.45
C GLU A 173 6.49 -23.90 -14.49
N THR A 174 5.87 -24.10 -13.32
CA THR A 174 4.54 -24.73 -13.24
C THR A 174 3.40 -23.73 -13.38
N LEU A 175 3.66 -22.43 -13.16
CA LEU A 175 2.66 -21.37 -13.07
C LEU A 175 1.61 -21.60 -11.97
N MET A 176 1.94 -22.41 -10.96
CA MET A 176 1.08 -22.70 -9.81
C MET A 176 1.56 -21.97 -8.55
N PRO A 177 0.66 -21.71 -7.58
CA PRO A 177 1.02 -21.17 -6.28
C PRO A 177 2.08 -22.03 -5.61
N ILE A 178 3.08 -21.42 -4.98
CA ILE A 178 4.13 -22.15 -4.26
C ILE A 178 3.61 -22.56 -2.86
N ALA A 179 2.91 -21.63 -2.21
CA ALA A 179 2.31 -21.84 -0.90
C ALA A 179 1.38 -23.06 -0.91
N LYS A 180 1.41 -23.82 0.19
CA LYS A 180 0.55 -25.01 0.40
C LYS A 180 -0.53 -24.79 1.47
N SER A 181 -0.35 -23.77 2.32
CA SER A 181 -1.28 -23.38 3.37
C SER A 181 -1.33 -21.85 3.48
N LEU A 182 -2.51 -21.31 3.75
CA LEU A 182 -2.71 -19.90 4.12
C LEU A 182 -2.10 -19.52 5.48
N ASP A 183 -1.89 -20.51 6.34
CA ASP A 183 -1.32 -20.32 7.69
C ASP A 183 0.21 -20.45 7.71
N ASP A 184 0.84 -20.81 6.60
CA ASP A 184 2.30 -20.94 6.53
C ASP A 184 2.95 -19.55 6.60
N ALA A 185 3.59 -19.28 7.73
CA ALA A 185 4.36 -18.07 8.01
C ALA A 185 5.67 -17.98 7.19
N ASP A 186 6.01 -19.04 6.44
CA ASP A 186 7.21 -19.09 5.61
C ASP A 186 6.98 -18.39 4.26
N VAL A 187 7.62 -17.22 4.11
CA VAL A 187 8.34 -16.58 2.97
C VAL A 187 7.81 -16.71 1.52
N GLU A 188 6.75 -17.46 1.22
CA GLU A 188 6.27 -17.78 -0.13
C GLU A 188 5.07 -16.93 -0.58
N TRP A 189 4.83 -15.83 0.14
CA TRP A 189 3.90 -14.76 -0.20
C TRP A 189 4.62 -13.59 -0.91
#